data_AF-A0A7Y2EMA3-F1
#
_entry.id   AF-A0A7Y2EMA3-F1
#
_cell.length_a   1.000
_cell.length_b   1.000
_cell.length_c   1.000
_cell.angle_alpha   90.00
_cell.angle_beta   90.00
_cell.angle_gamma   90.00
#
_symmetry.space_group_name_H-M   'P 1'
#
loop_
_entity.id
_entity.type
_entity.pdbx_description
1 polymer ?
#
loop_
_entity_poly.entity_id
_entity_poly.type
_entity_poly.pdbx_seq_one_letter_code
_entity_poly.pdbx_strand_id
1 'polypeptide(L)'
;LDQAIALLPLALASELAGLDGGVSGYRVTTEQLFEVRDLAWGLLATLPPGYFSTNWMMTHGNLYAAIQLSRDLVSILLFSIIAVAAFNVVSSLVLVVLNKRSNIAILLTLGAGGRDIAWIFLLQGAMIGLVGVAIGSLLGVLGSLAVPAVVQGLEGLLGLRFLSTDVYPVAFLPVDVLSRDIVLVAATAFGMCILAAVYPARRAARLAPATVLNQER
;
A
#
# COMPACT_ATOMS: atom_id res chain seq x y z
N LEU A 1 34.52 17.30 17.31
CA LEU A 1 35.63 16.35 17.13
C LEU A 1 35.76 16.17 15.62
N ASP A 2 36.81 16.75 15.03
CA ASP A 2 37.01 16.80 13.58
C ASP A 2 37.16 15.38 13.02
N GLN A 3 36.16 14.90 12.28
CA GLN A 3 36.29 13.66 11.51
C GLN A 3 36.95 13.99 10.16
N ALA A 4 38.28 14.14 10.18
CA ALA A 4 39.04 14.10 8.94
C ALA A 4 39.06 12.64 8.44
N ILE A 5 38.41 12.39 7.30
CA ILE A 5 38.40 11.09 6.64
C ILE A 5 39.54 11.07 5.61
N ALA A 6 40.43 10.10 5.71
CA ALA A 6 41.46 9.82 4.70
C ALA A 6 41.15 8.49 4.00
N LEU A 7 41.13 8.50 2.66
CA LEU A 7 40.96 7.30 1.85
C LEU A 7 42.34 6.83 1.37
N LEU A 8 42.70 5.60 1.70
CA LEU A 8 44.01 5.00 1.46
C LEU A 8 43.85 3.64 0.77
N PRO A 9 44.83 3.18 -0.03
CA PRO A 9 44.85 1.82 -0.53
C PRO A 9 44.84 0.79 0.61
N LEU A 10 44.09 -0.30 0.45
CA LEU A 10 43.88 -1.30 1.50
C LEU A 10 45.19 -1.88 2.05
N ALA A 11 46.16 -2.16 1.17
CA ALA A 11 47.46 -2.69 1.57
C ALA A 11 48.19 -1.76 2.55
N LEU A 12 48.23 -0.46 2.23
CA LEU A 12 48.86 0.56 3.07
C LEU A 12 48.07 0.80 4.37
N ALA A 13 46.74 0.76 4.29
CA ALA A 13 45.89 0.87 5.48
C ALA A 13 46.06 -0.32 6.44
N SER A 14 46.22 -1.54 5.92
CA SER A 14 46.44 -2.76 6.71
C SER A 14 47.81 -2.74 7.41
N GLU A 15 48.85 -2.30 6.70
CA GLU A 15 50.21 -2.14 7.26
C GLU A 15 50.24 -1.07 8.37
N LEU A 16 49.65 0.11 8.12
CA LEU A 16 49.56 1.19 9.12
C LEU A 16 48.73 0.80 10.35
N ALA A 17 47.72 -0.07 10.18
CA ALA A 17 46.88 -0.56 11.26
C ALA A 17 47.52 -1.73 12.04
N GLY A 18 48.69 -2.23 11.61
CA GLY A 18 49.35 -3.39 12.22
C GLY A 18 48.59 -4.70 12.01
N LEU A 19 47.86 -4.83 10.90
CA LEU A 19 47.01 -5.98 10.59
C LEU A 19 47.71 -7.00 9.67
N ASP A 20 48.94 -6.76 9.22
CA ASP A 20 49.78 -7.67 8.41
C ASP A 20 49.04 -8.30 7.20
N GLY A 21 48.28 -7.48 6.48
CA GLY A 21 47.46 -7.91 5.33
C GLY A 21 46.03 -8.34 5.69
N GLY A 22 45.69 -8.38 6.98
CA GLY A 22 44.34 -8.58 7.48
C GLY A 22 43.45 -7.35 7.35
N VAL A 23 42.13 -7.55 7.48
CA VAL A 23 41.11 -6.51 7.40
C VAL A 23 40.24 -6.50 8.66
N SER A 24 39.89 -5.33 9.15
CA SER A 24 39.03 -5.18 10.34
C SER A 24 37.58 -5.61 10.08
N GLY A 25 37.13 -5.57 8.82
CA GLY A 25 35.79 -5.97 8.44
C GLY A 25 35.48 -5.67 6.97
N TYR A 26 34.35 -6.22 6.51
CA TYR A 26 33.84 -5.99 5.17
C TYR A 26 32.58 -5.13 5.25
N ARG A 27 32.48 -4.14 4.35
CA ARG A 27 31.25 -3.37 4.14
C ARG A 27 30.53 -3.94 2.94
N VAL A 28 29.34 -4.48 3.18
CA VAL A 28 28.43 -4.94 2.13
C VAL A 28 27.39 -3.86 1.90
N THR A 29 27.24 -3.44 0.66
CA THR A 29 26.21 -2.49 0.23
C THR A 29 25.12 -3.25 -0.51
N THR A 30 23.86 -2.95 -0.22
CA THR A 30 22.69 -3.52 -0.91
C THR A 30 21.73 -2.41 -1.33
N GLU A 31 21.01 -2.64 -2.41
CA GLU A 31 19.94 -1.76 -2.88
C GLU A 31 18.68 -1.92 -2.02
N GLN A 32 18.47 -3.09 -1.40
CA GLN A 32 17.31 -3.39 -0.56
C GLN A 32 17.55 -2.95 0.89
N LEU A 33 17.38 -1.64 1.16
CA LEU A 33 17.66 -1.05 2.50
C LEU A 33 16.96 -1.76 3.65
N PHE A 34 15.72 -2.23 3.46
CA PHE A 34 14.90 -2.84 4.51
C PHE A 34 15.17 -4.34 4.71
N GLU A 35 15.85 -5.00 3.77
CA GLU A 35 16.20 -6.43 3.87
C GLU A 35 17.57 -6.66 4.50
N VAL A 36 18.29 -5.58 4.85
CA VAL A 36 19.65 -5.63 5.42
C VAL A 36 19.72 -6.51 6.66
N ARG A 37 18.65 -6.61 7.46
CA ARG A 37 18.63 -7.49 8.64
C ARG A 37 18.67 -8.96 8.24
N ASP A 38 17.82 -9.36 7.31
CA ASP A 38 17.68 -10.77 6.93
C ASP A 38 18.90 -11.22 6.09
N LEU A 39 19.42 -10.32 5.25
CA LEU A 39 20.68 -10.50 4.54
C LEU A 39 21.88 -10.61 5.51
N ALA A 40 21.94 -9.77 6.54
CA ALA A 40 22.98 -9.84 7.56
C ALA A 40 22.93 -11.17 8.32
N TRP A 41 21.74 -11.65 8.72
CA TRP A 41 21.59 -12.96 9.36
C TRP A 41 21.97 -14.12 8.44
N GLY A 42 21.57 -14.06 7.16
CA GLY A 42 21.94 -15.05 6.16
C GLY A 42 23.45 -15.14 5.94
N LEU A 43 24.15 -14.00 5.90
CA LEU A 43 25.62 -13.96 5.81
C LEU A 43 26.29 -14.43 7.09
N LEU A 44 25.76 -14.07 8.26
CA LEU A 44 26.35 -14.49 9.53
C LEU A 44 26.24 -16.00 9.73
N ALA A 45 25.18 -16.63 9.21
CA ALA A 45 24.97 -18.07 9.27
C ALA A 45 25.95 -18.88 8.39
N THR A 46 26.57 -18.27 7.38
CA THR A 46 27.58 -18.94 6.53
C THR A 46 29.02 -18.72 7.02
N LEU A 47 29.21 -17.78 7.95
CA LEU A 47 30.52 -17.45 8.53
C LEU A 47 30.81 -18.28 9.78
N PRO A 48 32.10 -18.53 10.10
CA PRO A 48 32.48 -19.16 11.36
C PRO A 48 31.98 -18.40 12.60
N PRO A 49 31.89 -19.04 13.77
CA PRO A 49 31.60 -18.35 15.02
C PRO A 49 32.66 -17.28 15.32
N GLY A 50 32.23 -16.10 15.78
CA GLY A 50 33.13 -14.98 16.15
C GLY A 50 33.00 -13.74 15.27
N TYR A 51 32.25 -13.80 14.17
CA TYR A 51 31.88 -12.64 13.37
C TYR A 51 30.60 -11.98 13.89
N PHE A 52 30.53 -10.66 13.80
CA PHE A 52 29.35 -9.86 14.16
C PHE A 52 28.97 -8.97 12.97
N SER A 53 27.66 -8.75 12.78
CA SER A 53 27.15 -7.79 11.81
C SER A 53 26.60 -6.56 12.53
N THR A 54 26.97 -5.38 12.05
CA THR A 54 26.30 -4.13 12.40
C THR A 54 25.68 -3.54 11.14
N ASN A 55 24.46 -3.01 11.29
CA ASN A 55 23.75 -2.39 10.19
C ASN A 55 23.22 -1.01 10.58
N TRP A 56 22.77 -0.27 9.57
CA TRP A 56 22.21 1.07 9.75
C TRP A 56 20.96 1.06 10.63
N MET A 57 20.15 0.00 10.64
CA MET A 57 18.98 -0.11 11.51
C MET A 57 19.37 -0.23 12.99
N MET A 58 20.49 -0.89 13.30
CA MET A 58 21.03 -0.98 14.66
C MET A 58 21.70 0.32 15.10
N THR A 59 22.45 0.96 14.19
CA THR A 59 23.21 2.19 14.50
C THR A 59 22.31 3.43 14.54
N HIS A 60 21.21 3.42 13.78
CA HIS A 60 20.23 4.51 13.67
C HIS A 60 18.81 4.02 13.99
N GLY A 61 18.66 3.25 15.08
CA GLY A 61 17.38 2.67 15.48
C GLY A 61 16.24 3.67 15.66
N ASN A 62 16.54 4.88 16.16
CA ASN A 62 15.52 5.94 16.29
C ASN A 62 14.99 6.42 14.94
N LEU A 63 15.86 6.56 13.93
CA LEU A 63 15.46 6.93 12.57
C LEU A 63 14.64 5.80 11.93
N TYR A 64 15.09 4.54 12.08
CA TYR A 64 14.36 3.38 11.57
C TYR A 64 12.96 3.24 12.20
N ALA A 65 12.85 3.42 13.53
CA ALA A 65 11.58 3.41 14.22
C ALA A 65 10.66 4.56 13.77
N ALA A 66 11.21 5.76 13.57
CA ALA A 66 10.45 6.91 13.05
C ALA A 66 9.92 6.66 11.63
N ILE A 67 10.74 6.06 10.74
CA ILE A 67 10.33 5.70 9.38
C ILE A 67 9.21 4.64 9.42
N GLN A 68 9.35 3.60 10.25
CA GLN A 68 8.30 2.57 10.40
C GLN A 68 6.99 3.17 10.92
N LEU A 69 7.05 3.97 11.99
CA LEU A 69 5.86 4.61 12.56
C LEU A 69 5.15 5.49 11.53
N SER A 70 5.91 6.29 10.76
CA SER A 70 5.35 7.11 9.67
C SER A 70 4.65 6.24 8.61
N ARG A 71 5.27 5.13 8.21
CA ARG A 71 4.69 4.20 7.23
C ARG A 71 3.40 3.56 7.74
N ASP A 72 3.38 3.14 9.01
CA ASP A 72 2.20 2.52 9.63
C ASP A 72 1.02 3.51 9.72
N LEU A 73 1.29 4.77 10.05
CA LEU A 73 0.25 5.81 10.08
C LEU A 73 -0.38 6.01 8.70
N VAL A 74 0.43 6.09 7.64
CA VAL A 74 -0.07 6.22 6.26
C VAL A 74 -0.89 4.98 5.87
N SER A 75 -0.45 3.78 6.25
CA SER A 75 -1.18 2.53 5.99
C SER A 75 -2.56 2.52 6.66
N ILE A 76 -2.66 2.90 7.94
CA ILE A 76 -3.92 2.99 8.68
C ILE A 76 -4.86 4.03 8.07
N LEU A 77 -4.31 5.18 7.64
CA LEU A 77 -5.07 6.23 6.98
C LEU A 77 -5.67 5.74 5.65
N LEU A 78 -4.86 5.08 4.81
CA LEU A 78 -5.33 4.49 3.55
C LEU A 78 -6.42 3.45 3.78
N PHE A 79 -6.23 2.55 4.75
CA PHE A 79 -7.24 1.56 5.14
C PHE A 79 -8.56 2.23 5.55
N SER A 80 -8.49 3.31 6.33
CA SER A 80 -9.67 4.05 6.80
C SER A 80 -10.44 4.70 5.64
N ILE A 81 -9.74 5.30 4.68
CA ILE A 81 -10.35 5.88 3.47
C ILE A 81 -11.06 4.79 2.65
N ILE A 82 -10.40 3.65 2.45
CA ILE A 82 -10.98 2.50 1.73
C ILE A 82 -12.23 1.99 2.46
N ALA A 83 -12.19 1.89 3.80
CA ALA A 83 -13.34 1.46 4.60
C ALA A 83 -14.54 2.41 4.46
N VAL A 84 -14.32 3.73 4.48
CA VAL A 84 -15.38 4.72 4.26
C VAL A 84 -15.96 4.60 2.84
N ALA A 85 -15.11 4.39 1.83
CA ALA A 85 -15.54 4.17 0.45
C ALA A 85 -16.37 2.88 0.31
N ALA A 86 -15.95 1.79 0.97
CA ALA A 86 -16.68 0.53 0.97
C ALA A 86 -18.08 0.68 1.60
N PHE A 87 -18.20 1.46 2.69
CA PHE A 87 -19.50 1.78 3.30
C PHE A 87 -20.44 2.53 2.34
N ASN A 88 -19.88 3.42 1.51
CA ASN A 88 -20.64 4.12 0.48
C ASN A 88 -21.20 3.14 -0.56
N VAL A 89 -20.39 2.16 -0.99
CA VAL A 89 -20.84 1.10 -1.91
C VAL A 89 -21.97 0.26 -1.29
N VAL A 90 -21.87 -0.11 0.00
CA VAL A 90 -22.97 -0.79 0.71
C VAL A 90 -24.25 0.03 0.65
N SER A 91 -24.16 1.31 1.00
CA SER A 91 -25.30 2.22 1.05
C SER A 91 -25.97 2.36 -0.32
N SER A 92 -25.17 2.49 -1.38
CA SER A 92 -25.64 2.56 -2.76
C SER A 92 -26.30 1.25 -3.21
N LEU A 93 -25.67 0.09 -2.97
CA LEU A 93 -26.24 -1.21 -3.33
C LEU A 93 -27.55 -1.48 -2.61
N VAL A 94 -27.64 -1.15 -1.31
CA VAL A 94 -28.90 -1.25 -0.56
C VAL A 94 -29.98 -0.39 -1.21
N LEU A 95 -29.67 0.86 -1.56
CA LEU A 95 -30.63 1.74 -2.24
C LEU A 95 -31.10 1.16 -3.59
N VAL A 96 -30.20 0.56 -4.37
CA VAL A 96 -30.54 -0.11 -5.63
C VAL A 96 -31.48 -1.30 -5.40
N VAL A 97 -31.21 -2.12 -4.39
CA VAL A 97 -32.09 -3.25 -4.00
C VAL A 97 -33.49 -2.73 -3.64
N LEU A 98 -33.56 -1.64 -2.87
CA LEU A 98 -34.82 -1.03 -2.46
C LEU A 98 -35.62 -0.49 -3.65
N ASN A 99 -34.96 0.16 -4.60
CA ASN A 99 -35.60 0.72 -5.81
C ASN A 99 -36.03 -0.36 -6.81
N LYS A 100 -35.35 -1.51 -6.86
CA LYS A 100 -35.65 -2.61 -7.78
C LYS A 100 -36.52 -3.72 -7.17
N ARG A 101 -37.17 -3.51 -6.02
CA ARG A 101 -38.02 -4.53 -5.37
C ARG A 101 -39.08 -5.15 -6.28
N SER A 102 -39.77 -4.35 -7.10
CA SER A 102 -40.79 -4.84 -8.05
C SER A 102 -40.17 -5.80 -9.09
N ASN A 103 -39.02 -5.43 -9.67
CA ASN A 103 -38.29 -6.30 -10.60
C ASN A 103 -37.80 -7.61 -9.94
N ILE A 104 -37.36 -7.54 -8.67
CA ILE A 104 -36.96 -8.73 -7.90
C ILE A 104 -38.18 -9.64 -7.68
N ALA A 105 -39.35 -9.07 -7.39
CA ALA A 105 -40.59 -9.83 -7.22
C ALA A 105 -41.00 -10.55 -8.52
N ILE A 106 -40.86 -9.90 -9.68
CA ILE A 106 -41.11 -10.53 -10.99
C ILE A 106 -40.14 -11.71 -11.23
N LEU A 107 -38.86 -11.55 -10.90
CA LEU A 107 -37.89 -12.65 -11.05
C LEU A 107 -38.23 -13.83 -10.13
N LEU A 108 -38.65 -13.56 -8.89
CA LEU A 108 -39.09 -14.59 -7.95
C LEU A 108 -40.34 -15.32 -8.44
N THR A 109 -41.30 -14.64 -9.07
CA THR A 109 -42.50 -15.28 -9.63
C THR A 109 -42.22 -16.09 -10.89
N LEU A 110 -41.18 -15.73 -11.66
CA LEU A 110 -40.66 -16.51 -12.78
C LEU A 110 -39.85 -17.75 -12.34
N GLY A 111 -39.66 -17.95 -11.03
CA GLY A 111 -38.98 -19.13 -10.48
C GLY A 111 -37.52 -18.92 -10.09
N ALA A 112 -36.99 -17.70 -10.14
CA ALA A 112 -35.65 -17.41 -9.63
C ALA A 112 -35.61 -17.64 -8.11
N GLY A 113 -34.55 -18.28 -7.61
CA GLY A 113 -34.34 -18.47 -6.19
C GLY A 113 -33.75 -17.24 -5.52
N GLY A 114 -33.90 -17.11 -4.20
CA GLY A 114 -33.24 -16.05 -3.43
C GLY A 114 -31.70 -16.05 -3.55
N ARG A 115 -31.11 -17.22 -3.86
CA ARG A 115 -29.68 -17.36 -4.18
C ARG A 115 -29.30 -16.70 -5.50
N ASP A 116 -30.14 -16.78 -6.52
CA ASP A 116 -29.88 -16.19 -7.83
C ASP A 116 -29.88 -14.66 -7.72
N ILE A 117 -30.84 -14.13 -6.96
CA ILE A 117 -30.90 -12.69 -6.63
C ILE A 117 -29.64 -12.24 -5.87
N ALA A 118 -29.20 -13.01 -4.86
CA ALA A 118 -27.97 -12.71 -4.14
C ALA A 118 -26.75 -12.65 -5.07
N TRP A 119 -26.64 -13.60 -6.01
CA TRP A 119 -25.55 -13.65 -6.99
C TRP A 119 -25.52 -12.44 -7.91
N ILE A 120 -26.67 -11.96 -8.37
CA ILE A 120 -26.76 -10.75 -9.21
C ILE A 120 -26.18 -9.54 -8.47
N PHE A 121 -26.57 -9.33 -7.21
CA PHE A 121 -26.08 -8.20 -6.42
C PHE A 121 -24.61 -8.35 -6.01
N LEU A 122 -24.16 -9.57 -5.74
CA LEU A 122 -22.75 -9.85 -5.46
C LEU A 122 -21.90 -9.56 -6.70
N LEU A 123 -22.33 -9.99 -7.89
CA LEU A 123 -21.64 -9.73 -9.15
C LEU A 123 -21.65 -8.24 -9.50
N GLN A 124 -22.76 -7.54 -9.25
CA GLN A 124 -22.82 -6.09 -9.43
C GLN A 124 -21.82 -5.38 -8.52
N GLY A 125 -21.73 -5.74 -7.24
CA GLY A 125 -20.75 -5.19 -6.31
C GLY A 125 -19.31 -5.52 -6.72
N ALA A 126 -19.05 -6.75 -7.17
CA ALA A 126 -17.75 -7.16 -7.67
C ALA A 126 -17.34 -6.39 -8.93
N MET A 127 -18.26 -6.14 -9.87
CA MET A 127 -17.99 -5.34 -11.07
C MET A 127 -17.68 -3.88 -10.73
N ILE A 128 -18.45 -3.27 -9.83
CA ILE A 128 -18.18 -1.90 -9.34
C ILE A 128 -16.80 -1.85 -8.67
N GLY A 129 -16.50 -2.82 -7.81
CA GLY A 129 -15.20 -2.93 -7.15
C GLY A 129 -14.05 -3.12 -8.14
N LEU A 130 -14.20 -4.00 -9.13
CA LEU A 130 -13.17 -4.28 -10.13
C LEU A 130 -12.86 -3.05 -10.98
N VAL A 131 -13.88 -2.38 -11.50
CA VAL A 131 -13.72 -1.16 -12.31
C VAL A 131 -13.14 -0.04 -11.46
N GLY A 132 -13.61 0.13 -10.22
CA GLY A 132 -13.10 1.13 -9.29
C GLY A 132 -11.63 0.91 -8.94
N VAL A 133 -11.23 -0.33 -8.65
CA VAL A 133 -9.83 -0.69 -8.38
C VAL A 133 -8.96 -0.51 -9.63
N ALA A 134 -9.42 -0.94 -10.80
CA ALA A 134 -8.65 -0.78 -12.04
C ALA A 134 -8.39 0.69 -12.38
N ILE A 135 -9.44 1.53 -12.34
CA ILE A 135 -9.32 2.96 -12.61
C ILE A 135 -8.51 3.64 -11.50
N GLY A 136 -8.77 3.30 -10.24
CA GLY A 136 -8.09 3.88 -9.08
C GLY A 136 -6.59 3.57 -9.07
N SER A 137 -6.20 2.32 -9.34
CA SER A 137 -4.79 1.93 -9.46
C SER A 137 -4.11 2.63 -10.63
N LEU A 138 -4.78 2.72 -11.79
CA LEU A 138 -4.23 3.43 -12.95
C LEU A 138 -4.01 4.92 -12.64
N LEU A 139 -5.01 5.60 -12.09
CA LEU A 139 -4.92 7.00 -11.68
C LEU A 139 -3.89 7.21 -10.57
N GLY A 140 -3.77 6.26 -9.63
CA GLY A 140 -2.77 6.29 -8.57
C GLY A 140 -1.34 6.23 -9.11
N VAL A 141 -1.07 5.32 -10.06
CA VAL A 141 0.24 5.21 -10.71
C VAL A 141 0.55 6.45 -11.53
N LEU A 142 -0.38 6.90 -12.38
CA LEU A 142 -0.19 8.10 -13.18
C LEU A 142 0.00 9.35 -12.31
N GLY A 143 -0.79 9.47 -11.25
CA GLY A 143 -0.68 10.55 -10.28
C GLY A 143 0.69 10.54 -9.58
N SER A 144 1.14 9.36 -9.15
CA SER A 144 2.46 9.17 -8.52
C SER A 144 3.60 9.62 -9.43
N LEU A 145 3.57 9.25 -10.71
CA LEU A 145 4.56 9.68 -11.72
C LEU A 145 4.46 11.17 -12.05
N ALA A 146 3.28 11.78 -11.91
CA ALA A 146 3.06 13.20 -12.15
C ALA A 146 3.44 14.07 -10.94
N VAL A 147 3.59 13.52 -9.73
CA VAL A 147 3.92 14.30 -8.51
C VAL A 147 5.14 15.21 -8.71
N PRO A 148 6.29 14.76 -9.26
CA PRO A 148 7.45 15.64 -9.42
C PRO A 148 7.14 16.84 -10.33
N ALA A 149 6.39 16.63 -11.40
CA ALA A 149 6.00 17.68 -12.34
C ALA A 149 5.01 18.68 -11.71
N VAL A 150 4.04 18.19 -10.92
CA VAL A 150 3.07 19.03 -10.20
C VAL A 150 3.76 19.90 -9.16
N VAL A 151 4.71 19.33 -8.41
CA VAL A 151 5.50 20.06 -7.40
C VAL A 151 6.31 21.18 -8.06
N GLN A 152 7.02 20.88 -9.15
CA GLN A 152 7.78 21.90 -9.89
C GLN A 152 6.88 23.02 -10.45
N GLY A 153 5.69 22.68 -10.95
CA GLY A 153 4.71 23.67 -11.41
C GLY A 153 4.19 24.56 -10.28
N LEU A 154 3.93 23.99 -9.11
CA LEU A 154 3.52 24.75 -7.91
C LEU A 154 4.64 25.65 -7.39
N GLU A 155 5.89 25.20 -7.40
CA GLU A 155 7.05 26.03 -7.04
C GLU A 155 7.19 27.24 -7.98
N GLY A 156 6.96 27.04 -9.28
CA GLY A 156 6.97 28.12 -10.28
C GLY A 156 5.83 29.13 -10.09
N LEU A 157 4.65 28.68 -9.64
CA LEU A 157 3.48 29.53 -9.40
C LEU A 157 3.55 30.29 -8.06
N LEU A 158 4.03 29.62 -7.01
CA LEU A 158 4.05 30.16 -5.64
C LEU A 158 5.35 30.91 -5.32
N GLY A 159 6.39 30.77 -6.15
CA GLY A 159 7.69 31.39 -5.92
C GLY A 159 8.42 30.90 -4.66
N LEU A 160 7.91 29.83 -4.04
CA LEU A 160 8.46 29.18 -2.84
C LEU A 160 9.10 27.87 -3.28
N ARG A 161 10.38 27.66 -2.94
CA ARG A 161 11.04 26.35 -3.09
C ARG A 161 10.68 25.48 -1.89
N PHE A 162 9.90 24.42 -2.10
CA PHE A 162 9.51 23.50 -1.03
C PHE A 162 10.70 22.63 -0.59
N LEU A 163 11.64 22.36 -1.51
CA LEU A 163 12.89 21.66 -1.26
C LEU A 163 14.08 22.62 -1.32
N SER A 164 14.36 23.32 -0.22
CA SER A 164 15.61 24.06 -0.06
C SER A 164 16.79 23.07 0.07
N THR A 165 17.74 23.17 -0.85
CA THR A 165 18.94 22.33 -1.00
C THR A 165 19.86 22.30 0.23
N ASP A 166 19.61 23.14 1.24
CA ASP A 166 20.41 23.23 2.47
C ASP A 166 20.26 22.03 3.42
N VAL A 167 19.18 21.24 3.29
CA VAL A 167 18.90 20.10 4.20
C VAL A 167 18.73 18.75 3.47
N TYR A 168 18.39 18.74 2.18
CA TYR A 168 18.23 17.52 1.38
C TYR A 168 19.13 17.55 0.13
N PRO A 169 20.15 16.68 0.02
CA PRO A 169 21.10 16.66 -1.11
C PRO A 169 20.52 16.19 -2.46
N VAL A 170 19.21 15.97 -2.55
CA VAL A 170 18.51 15.48 -3.75
C VAL A 170 17.39 16.46 -4.08
N ALA A 171 17.53 17.15 -5.22
CA ALA A 171 16.61 18.16 -5.74
C ALA A 171 15.29 17.58 -6.30
N PHE A 172 14.93 16.35 -5.93
CA PHE A 172 13.72 15.66 -6.37
C PHE A 172 13.29 14.65 -5.31
N LEU A 173 11.98 14.47 -5.13
CA LEU A 173 11.45 13.31 -4.43
C LEU A 173 11.59 12.10 -5.38
N PRO A 174 12.50 11.14 -5.12
CA PRO A 174 12.49 9.90 -5.87
C PRO A 174 11.17 9.18 -5.60
N VAL A 175 10.31 9.15 -6.60
CA VAL A 175 9.07 8.38 -6.55
C VAL A 175 9.43 6.95 -6.93
N ASP A 176 9.50 6.07 -5.93
CA ASP A 176 9.71 4.64 -6.15
C ASP A 176 8.37 3.91 -6.06
N VAL A 177 7.88 3.45 -7.21
CA VAL A 177 6.58 2.80 -7.32
C VAL A 177 6.77 1.29 -7.21
N LEU A 178 6.59 0.76 -5.99
CA LEU A 178 6.65 -0.67 -5.76
C LEU A 178 5.37 -1.36 -6.24
N SER A 179 5.50 -2.21 -7.25
CA SER A 179 4.39 -3.03 -7.79
C SER A 179 3.70 -3.86 -6.71
N ARG A 180 4.46 -4.35 -5.72
CA ARG A 180 3.94 -5.09 -4.57
C ARG A 180 2.92 -4.29 -3.77
N ASP A 181 3.20 -3.00 -3.53
CA ASP A 181 2.31 -2.14 -2.73
C ASP A 181 1.00 -1.86 -3.50
N ILE A 182 1.09 -1.66 -4.82
CA ILE A 182 -0.09 -1.51 -5.69
C ILE A 182 -0.97 -2.76 -5.64
N VAL A 183 -0.37 -3.94 -5.80
CA VAL A 183 -1.12 -5.21 -5.79
C VAL A 183 -1.78 -5.46 -4.43
N LEU A 184 -1.08 -5.16 -3.33
CA LEU A 184 -1.60 -5.33 -1.98
C LEU A 184 -2.78 -4.38 -1.71
N VAL A 185 -2.66 -3.11 -2.07
CA VAL A 185 -3.74 -2.13 -1.94
C VAL A 185 -4.93 -2.49 -2.84
N ALA A 186 -4.68 -2.89 -4.08
CA ALA A 186 -5.73 -3.32 -5.01
C ALA A 186 -6.48 -4.55 -4.50
N ALA A 187 -5.76 -5.56 -4.00
CA ALA A 187 -6.35 -6.78 -3.46
C ALA A 187 -7.16 -6.52 -2.19
N THR A 188 -6.66 -5.68 -1.27
CA THR A 188 -7.38 -5.33 -0.04
C THR A 188 -8.63 -4.50 -0.33
N ALA A 189 -8.56 -3.52 -1.24
CA ALA A 189 -9.70 -2.73 -1.67
C ALA A 189 -10.78 -3.58 -2.37
N PHE A 190 -10.36 -4.47 -3.28
CA PHE A 190 -11.27 -5.40 -3.95
C PHE A 190 -11.93 -6.37 -2.97
N GLY A 191 -11.15 -6.94 -2.04
CA GLY A 191 -11.64 -7.79 -0.97
C GLY A 191 -12.68 -7.10 -0.08
N MET A 192 -12.42 -5.85 0.31
CA MET A 192 -13.39 -5.03 1.05
C MET A 192 -14.68 -4.79 0.25
N CYS A 193 -14.59 -4.50 -1.05
CA CYS A 193 -15.77 -4.31 -1.90
C CYS A 193 -16.65 -5.56 -1.97
N ILE A 194 -16.04 -6.74 -2.10
CA ILE A 194 -16.77 -8.01 -2.07
C ILE A 194 -17.44 -8.21 -0.71
N LEU A 195 -16.69 -8.04 0.40
CA LEU A 195 -17.24 -8.19 1.75
C LEU A 195 -18.41 -7.23 2.00
N ALA A 196 -18.29 -5.99 1.54
CA ALA A 196 -19.34 -4.99 1.57
C ALA A 196 -20.59 -5.45 0.79
N ALA A 197 -20.41 -6.02 -0.40
CA ALA A 197 -21.52 -6.49 -1.25
C ALA A 197 -22.27 -7.72 -0.69
N VAL A 198 -21.67 -8.49 0.22
CA VAL A 198 -22.33 -9.65 0.85
C VAL A 198 -23.55 -9.23 1.68
N TYR A 199 -23.49 -8.09 2.39
CA TYR A 199 -24.61 -7.61 3.21
C TYR A 199 -25.88 -7.30 2.38
N PRO A 200 -25.84 -6.44 1.33
CA PRO A 200 -27.00 -6.17 0.49
C PRO A 200 -27.46 -7.41 -0.29
N ALA A 201 -26.56 -8.29 -0.74
CA ALA A 201 -26.93 -9.54 -1.41
C ALA A 201 -27.79 -10.44 -0.51
N ARG A 202 -27.40 -10.61 0.75
CA ARG A 202 -28.21 -11.36 1.74
C ARG A 202 -29.54 -10.67 2.04
N ARG A 203 -29.56 -9.34 2.06
CA ARG A 203 -30.78 -8.57 2.27
C ARG A 203 -31.75 -8.69 1.10
N ALA A 204 -31.25 -8.70 -0.13
CA ALA A 204 -32.05 -8.90 -1.33
C ALA A 204 -32.67 -10.30 -1.40
N ALA A 205 -31.91 -11.34 -1.04
CA ALA A 205 -32.37 -12.73 -1.01
C ALA A 205 -33.51 -12.99 -0.01
N ARG A 206 -33.64 -12.15 1.03
CA ARG A 206 -34.66 -12.27 2.08
C ARG A 206 -35.91 -11.43 1.81
N LEU A 207 -35.98 -10.71 0.69
CA LEU A 207 -37.21 -10.02 0.29
C LEU A 207 -38.27 -11.07 -0.08
N ALA A 208 -39.23 -11.28 0.81
CA ALA A 208 -40.35 -12.18 0.56
C ALA A 208 -41.30 -11.57 -0.49
N PRO A 209 -41.78 -12.37 -1.46
CA PRO A 209 -42.70 -11.90 -2.51
C PRO A 209 -43.98 -11.24 -1.96
N ALA A 210 -44.50 -11.77 -0.83
CA ALA A 210 -45.80 -11.40 -0.29
C ALA A 210 -45.86 -9.98 0.34
N THR A 211 -44.73 -9.39 0.71
CA THR A 211 -44.70 -8.02 1.28
C THR A 211 -44.71 -6.91 0.23
N VAL A 212 -44.35 -7.21 -1.03
CA VAL A 212 -44.26 -6.18 -2.08
C VAL A 212 -45.65 -5.85 -2.65
N LEU A 213 -46.55 -6.82 -2.74
CA LEU A 213 -47.90 -6.62 -3.28
C LEU A 213 -48.83 -5.79 -2.37
N ASN A 214 -48.49 -5.66 -1.08
CA ASN A 214 -49.31 -4.96 -0.09
C ASN A 214 -48.87 -3.50 0.14
N GLN A 215 -47.81 -3.03 -0.53
CA GLN A 215 -47.33 -1.63 -0.47
C GLN A 215 -47.84 -0.77 -1.64
N GLU A 216 -48.55 -1.34 -2.63
CA GLU A 216 -49.21 -0.60 -3.72
C GLU A 216 -50.72 -0.36 -3.46
N ARG A 217 -51.15 -0.37 -2.20
CA ARG A 217 -52.46 0.15 -1.79
C ARG A 217 -52.31 1.44 -0.98
#